data_AF-A0AAN8FW20-F1
#
_entry.id   AF-A0AAN8FW20-F1
#
_cell.length_a   1.000
_cell.length_b   1.000
_cell.length_c   1.000
_cell.angle_alpha   90.00
_cell.angle_beta   90.00
_cell.angle_gamma   90.00
#
_symmetry.space_group_name_H-M   'P 1'
#
loop_
_entity.id
_entity.type
_entity.pdbx_description
1 polymer ?
#
loop_
_entity_poly.entity_id
_entity_poly.type
_entity_poly.pdbx_seq_one_letter_code
_entity_poly.pdbx_strand_id
1 'polypeptide(L)'
;MSLISRREFDFSTTIFRTTLREYLATLAAFFFERESLEIYKILFTYSQNRLDTIREYNFDGFHVVFLPFAEDIRDVSEKLKCPQGEWPKPSTSDVRTASAFVKKLTGSYVPSQYENPRLQSFYAMIVENVVGEQIVKPTDTLLPYHARPDWAQRVKKEVTQLIEHFHLDQLEQSTQSPGRKRAADGTTEKGHGKKAKPDLSQADARDLAEKGQLESLTVAQLRAAIEEQMSCTVKSGTKKAELVAMLKKYFGV
;
A
#
# COMPACT_ATOMS: atom_id res chain seq x y z
N MET A 1 -25.41 -26.56 -41.83
CA MET A 1 -25.11 -25.62 -40.72
C MET A 1 -23.79 -25.94 -39.96
N SER A 2 -22.83 -26.71 -40.51
CA SER A 2 -21.61 -27.11 -39.76
C SER A 2 -20.26 -26.66 -40.38
N LEU A 3 -20.26 -26.01 -41.53
CA LEU A 3 -19.03 -25.60 -42.23
C LEU A 3 -18.61 -24.15 -41.95
N ILE A 4 -19.55 -23.27 -41.58
CA ILE A 4 -19.29 -21.86 -41.25
C ILE A 4 -18.61 -21.76 -39.89
N SER A 5 -19.12 -22.49 -38.89
CA SER A 5 -18.58 -22.50 -37.52
C SER A 5 -17.14 -23.02 -37.42
N ARG A 6 -16.70 -23.96 -38.28
CA ARG A 6 -15.31 -24.44 -38.29
C ARG A 6 -14.33 -23.42 -38.89
N ARG A 7 -14.71 -22.72 -39.97
CA ARG A 7 -13.83 -21.72 -40.61
C ARG A 7 -13.64 -20.46 -39.76
N GLU A 8 -14.66 -20.03 -39.04
CA GLU A 8 -14.57 -18.87 -38.14
C GLU A 8 -13.65 -19.15 -36.93
N PHE A 9 -13.65 -20.38 -36.42
CA PHE A 9 -12.79 -20.79 -35.30
C PHE A 9 -11.30 -20.84 -35.68
N ASP A 10 -10.98 -21.29 -36.89
CA ASP A 10 -9.60 -21.33 -37.41
C ASP A 10 -9.05 -19.92 -37.69
N PHE A 11 -9.90 -18.97 -38.10
CA PHE A 11 -9.50 -17.58 -38.32
C PHE A 11 -9.23 -16.84 -37.00
N SER A 12 -10.10 -17.03 -36.00
CA SER A 12 -9.95 -16.42 -34.67
C SER A 12 -8.67 -16.86 -33.97
N THR A 13 -8.35 -18.16 -34.00
CA THR A 13 -7.12 -18.70 -33.42
C THR A 13 -5.86 -18.20 -34.14
N THR A 14 -5.95 -17.97 -35.46
CA THR A 14 -4.84 -17.39 -36.25
C THR A 14 -4.60 -15.94 -35.86
N ILE A 15 -5.64 -15.11 -35.79
CA ILE A 15 -5.52 -13.71 -35.31
C ILE A 15 -4.96 -13.69 -33.89
N PHE A 16 -5.50 -14.51 -32.99
CA PHE A 16 -5.05 -14.56 -31.60
C PHE A 16 -3.56 -14.91 -31.48
N ARG A 17 -3.10 -15.91 -32.25
CA ARG A 17 -1.68 -16.30 -32.29
C ARG A 17 -0.79 -15.22 -32.89
N THR A 18 -1.24 -14.50 -33.91
CA THR A 18 -0.50 -13.37 -34.48
C THR A 18 -0.39 -12.24 -33.46
N THR A 19 -1.51 -11.87 -32.81
CA THR A 19 -1.51 -10.84 -31.76
C THR A 19 -0.63 -11.24 -30.58
N LEU A 20 -0.65 -12.50 -30.14
CA LEU A 20 0.23 -13.02 -29.09
C LEU A 20 1.72 -12.88 -29.44
N ARG A 21 2.09 -13.00 -30.73
CA ARG A 21 3.49 -12.89 -31.17
C ARG A 21 3.95 -11.45 -31.34
N GLU A 22 3.05 -10.56 -31.77
CA GLU A 22 3.40 -9.19 -32.13
C GLU A 22 3.24 -8.20 -30.96
N TYR A 23 2.30 -8.45 -30.04
CA TYR A 23 1.98 -7.54 -28.95
C TYR A 23 2.27 -8.18 -27.59
N LEU A 24 3.16 -7.53 -26.81
CA LEU A 24 3.42 -7.90 -25.43
C LEU A 24 2.26 -7.55 -24.49
N ALA A 25 1.49 -6.52 -24.84
CA ALA A 25 0.31 -6.10 -24.09
C ALA A 25 -0.71 -5.35 -24.95
N THR A 26 -2.00 -5.57 -24.66
CA THR A 26 -3.11 -4.88 -25.34
C THR A 26 -4.14 -4.42 -24.31
N LEU A 27 -4.57 -3.17 -24.40
CA LEU A 27 -5.69 -2.65 -23.60
C LEU A 27 -6.99 -2.88 -24.34
N ALA A 28 -7.97 -3.43 -23.64
CA ALA A 28 -9.32 -3.62 -24.15
C ALA A 28 -10.36 -3.14 -23.12
N ALA A 29 -11.45 -2.57 -23.62
CA ALA A 29 -12.65 -2.32 -22.82
C ALA A 29 -13.61 -3.49 -23.05
N PHE A 30 -13.95 -4.21 -21.98
CA PHE A 30 -14.91 -5.31 -22.04
C PHE A 30 -16.23 -4.92 -21.37
N PHE A 31 -17.33 -5.33 -22.00
CA PHE A 31 -18.67 -5.29 -21.46
C PHE A 31 -19.06 -6.71 -21.06
N PHE A 32 -19.36 -6.95 -19.79
CA PHE A 32 -19.97 -8.22 -19.38
C PHE A 32 -21.49 -8.10 -19.46
N GLU A 33 -22.10 -8.80 -20.42
CA GLU A 33 -23.55 -8.87 -20.57
C GLU A 33 -24.15 -9.93 -19.64
N ARG A 34 -24.03 -9.72 -18.32
CA ARG A 34 -24.90 -10.35 -17.31
C ARG A 34 -25.09 -9.40 -16.14
N GLU A 35 -26.24 -8.73 -16.15
CA GLU A 35 -26.92 -8.02 -15.04
C GLU A 35 -26.27 -6.77 -14.42
N SER A 36 -24.99 -6.47 -14.68
CA SER A 36 -24.39 -5.16 -14.33
C SER A 36 -23.50 -4.63 -15.47
N LEU A 37 -23.85 -3.46 -16.01
CA LEU A 37 -23.12 -2.78 -17.10
C LEU A 37 -21.91 -2.01 -16.56
N GLU A 38 -20.95 -2.72 -15.98
CA GLU A 38 -19.66 -2.12 -15.60
C GLU A 38 -18.62 -2.39 -16.69
N ILE A 39 -18.03 -1.30 -17.22
CA ILE A 39 -17.04 -1.35 -18.30
C ILE A 39 -15.65 -1.54 -17.71
N TYR A 40 -15.20 -2.78 -17.59
CA TYR A 40 -13.87 -3.06 -17.07
C TYR A 40 -12.78 -2.75 -18.11
N LYS A 41 -11.78 -1.96 -17.69
CA LYS A 41 -10.52 -1.83 -18.43
C LYS A 41 -9.66 -3.04 -18.10
N ILE A 42 -9.36 -3.82 -19.13
CA ILE A 42 -8.57 -5.04 -19.02
C ILE A 42 -7.26 -4.84 -19.79
N LEU A 43 -6.17 -5.18 -19.13
CA LEU A 43 -4.87 -5.31 -19.77
C LEU A 43 -4.61 -6.78 -20.03
N PHE A 44 -4.44 -7.14 -21.30
CA PHE A 44 -3.90 -8.42 -21.70
C PHE A 44 -2.39 -8.34 -21.66
N THR A 45 -1.73 -9.25 -20.93
CA THR A 45 -0.26 -9.38 -20.98
C THR A 45 0.13 -10.73 -21.55
N TYR A 46 1.12 -10.73 -22.42
CA TYR A 46 1.69 -11.93 -23.01
C TYR A 46 2.65 -12.59 -22.03
N SER A 47 2.47 -13.88 -21.79
CA SER A 47 3.45 -14.70 -21.09
C SER A 47 4.25 -15.49 -22.13
N GLN A 48 5.52 -15.12 -22.32
CA GLN A 48 6.40 -15.85 -23.22
C GLN A 48 6.97 -17.07 -22.49
N ASN A 49 6.70 -18.26 -23.02
CA ASN A 49 7.27 -19.51 -22.52
C ASN A 49 8.80 -19.43 -22.44
N ARG A 50 9.34 -19.47 -21.23
CA ARG A 50 10.70 -19.97 -21.02
C ARG A 50 10.62 -21.49 -21.00
N LEU A 51 11.24 -22.11 -21.99
CA LEU A 51 11.12 -23.54 -22.35
C LEU A 51 11.53 -24.53 -21.25
N ASP A 52 12.06 -24.08 -20.10
CA ASP A 52 12.79 -24.93 -19.16
C ASP A 52 12.05 -25.24 -17.85
N THR A 53 10.83 -24.73 -17.63
CA THR A 53 10.09 -24.97 -16.38
C THR A 53 8.74 -25.66 -16.63
N ILE A 54 8.49 -26.70 -15.84
CA ILE A 54 7.32 -27.59 -15.90
C ILE A 54 6.01 -26.79 -16.03
N ARG A 55 5.17 -27.26 -16.97
CA ARG A 55 4.00 -26.63 -17.61
C ARG A 55 2.78 -26.34 -16.71
N GLU A 56 2.89 -26.35 -15.39
CA GLU A 56 1.70 -26.39 -14.53
C GLU A 56 0.95 -25.05 -14.46
N TYR A 57 1.65 -23.92 -14.63
CA TYR A 57 1.07 -22.57 -14.50
C TYR A 57 1.39 -21.61 -15.65
N ASN A 58 2.15 -22.05 -16.66
CA ASN A 58 2.48 -21.24 -17.83
C ASN A 58 1.69 -21.75 -19.03
N PHE A 59 0.54 -21.10 -19.27
CA PHE A 59 -0.31 -21.38 -20.42
C PHE A 59 -0.08 -20.34 -21.51
N ASP A 60 -0.05 -20.80 -22.76
CA ASP A 60 -0.05 -19.90 -23.92
C ASP A 60 -1.38 -19.15 -24.00
N GLY A 61 -1.31 -17.83 -23.88
CA GLY A 61 -2.49 -16.97 -23.90
C GLY A 61 -2.19 -15.58 -23.35
N PHE A 62 -3.26 -14.88 -22.99
CA PHE A 62 -3.15 -13.58 -22.34
C PHE A 62 -3.63 -13.67 -20.89
N HIS A 63 -2.89 -13.05 -19.98
CA HIS A 63 -3.40 -12.78 -18.64
C HIS A 63 -4.37 -11.60 -18.69
N VAL A 64 -5.59 -11.83 -18.21
CA VAL A 64 -6.61 -10.80 -18.02
C VAL A 64 -6.32 -10.08 -16.70
N VAL A 65 -5.77 -8.87 -16.78
CA VAL A 65 -5.49 -8.02 -15.61
C VAL A 65 -6.51 -6.91 -15.54
N PHE A 66 -7.33 -6.89 -14.49
CA PHE A 66 -8.28 -5.81 -14.23
C PHE A 66 -7.54 -4.57 -13.73
N LEU A 67 -7.76 -3.44 -14.42
CA LEU A 67 -7.24 -2.16 -13.96
C LEU A 67 -8.25 -1.51 -13.01
N PRO A 68 -7.80 -1.02 -11.84
CA PRO A 68 -8.69 -0.38 -10.87
C PRO A 68 -9.31 0.89 -11.47
N PHE A 69 -10.56 1.16 -11.13
CA PHE A 69 -11.19 2.46 -11.39
C PHE A 69 -10.74 3.48 -10.35
N ALA A 70 -11.10 4.75 -10.57
CA ALA A 70 -10.84 5.82 -9.61
C ALA A 70 -11.45 5.52 -8.22
N GLU A 71 -12.58 4.79 -8.17
CA GLU A 71 -13.27 4.43 -6.93
C GLU A 71 -12.54 3.35 -6.13
N ASP A 72 -11.77 2.49 -6.80
CA ASP A 72 -10.95 1.44 -6.17
C ASP A 72 -9.66 2.00 -5.54
N ILE A 73 -9.23 3.18 -6.01
CA ILE A 73 -8.01 3.84 -5.52
C ILE A 73 -8.33 4.54 -4.19
N ARG A 74 -7.68 4.08 -3.12
CA ARG A 74 -7.77 4.69 -1.79
C ARG A 74 -6.62 5.67 -1.57
N ASP A 75 -6.93 6.92 -1.23
CA ASP A 75 -5.90 7.87 -0.79
C ASP A 75 -5.41 7.52 0.61
N VAL A 76 -4.15 7.12 0.70
CA VAL A 76 -3.45 6.77 1.95
C VAL A 76 -2.31 7.74 2.25
N SER A 77 -2.20 8.84 1.50
CA SER A 77 -1.06 9.77 1.56
C SER A 77 -0.88 10.36 2.95
N GLU A 78 -1.97 10.71 3.64
CA GLU A 78 -1.89 11.24 5.01
C GLU A 78 -1.38 10.21 6.02
N LYS A 79 -1.73 8.93 5.86
CA LYS A 79 -1.28 7.84 6.74
C LYS A 79 0.18 7.47 6.51
N LEU A 80 0.70 7.76 5.32
CA LEU A 80 2.09 7.50 4.93
C LEU A 80 3.02 8.67 5.24
N LYS A 81 2.51 9.81 5.72
CA LYS A 81 3.36 10.91 6.22
C LYS A 81 4.02 10.47 7.53
N CYS A 82 5.33 10.67 7.64
CA CYS A 82 6.00 10.45 8.90
C CYS A 82 5.50 11.52 9.89
N PRO A 83 5.06 11.16 11.12
CA PRO A 83 4.61 12.12 12.12
C PRO A 83 5.67 13.20 12.46
N GLN A 84 6.93 12.93 12.15
CA GLN A 84 8.09 13.76 12.49
C GLN A 84 8.75 14.40 11.25
N GLY A 85 8.12 14.33 10.06
CA GLY A 85 8.63 14.93 8.82
C GLY A 85 9.06 13.89 7.79
N GLU A 86 10.38 13.66 7.63
CA GLU A 86 10.91 12.67 6.68
C GLU A 86 11.11 11.30 7.34
N TRP A 87 10.84 10.22 6.59
CA TRP A 87 11.15 8.87 7.04
C TRP A 87 12.67 8.66 7.14
N PRO A 88 13.17 8.01 8.22
CA PRO A 88 14.58 7.71 8.34
C PRO A 88 15.01 6.80 7.19
N LYS A 89 16.12 7.16 6.54
CA LYS A 89 16.73 6.34 5.49
C LYS A 89 17.63 5.28 6.13
N PRO A 90 17.52 4.01 5.74
CA PRO A 90 18.33 2.96 6.32
C PRO A 90 19.80 3.15 5.94
N SER A 91 20.70 2.82 6.87
CA SER A 91 22.14 2.77 6.59
C SER A 91 22.47 1.57 5.69
N THR A 92 23.65 1.59 5.06
CA THR A 92 24.13 0.45 4.27
C THR A 92 24.33 -0.81 5.11
N SER A 93 24.65 -0.65 6.40
CA SER A 93 24.74 -1.75 7.36
C SER A 93 23.36 -2.36 7.61
N ASP A 94 22.33 -1.54 7.79
CA ASP A 94 20.95 -1.97 8.05
C ASP A 94 20.43 -2.81 6.89
N VAL A 95 20.64 -2.32 5.66
CA VAL A 95 20.24 -3.02 4.44
C VAL A 95 20.99 -4.34 4.32
N ARG A 96 22.29 -4.39 4.65
CA ARG A 96 23.10 -5.62 4.57
C ARG A 96 22.62 -6.68 5.57
N THR A 97 22.39 -6.30 6.82
CA THR A 97 21.90 -7.21 7.88
C THR A 97 20.52 -7.76 7.50
N ALA A 98 19.58 -6.89 7.12
CA ALA A 98 18.24 -7.31 6.71
C ALA A 98 18.27 -8.19 5.44
N SER A 99 19.10 -7.84 4.46
CA SER A 99 19.24 -8.63 3.23
C SER A 99 19.80 -10.03 3.48
N ALA A 100 20.74 -10.18 4.42
CA ALA A 100 21.28 -11.49 4.79
C ALA A 100 20.19 -12.40 5.36
N PHE A 101 19.33 -11.86 6.22
CA PHE A 101 18.17 -12.56 6.77
C PHE A 101 17.15 -12.95 5.69
N VAL A 102 16.74 -12.01 4.83
CA VAL A 102 15.78 -12.27 3.73
C VAL A 102 16.31 -13.35 2.78
N LYS A 103 17.60 -13.31 2.43
CA LYS A 103 18.22 -14.33 1.55
C LYS A 103 18.16 -15.74 2.10
N LYS A 104 18.19 -15.91 3.43
CA LYS A 104 18.05 -17.23 4.06
C LYS A 104 16.61 -17.74 4.11
N LEU A 105 15.65 -16.82 4.22
CA LEU A 105 14.22 -17.15 4.15
C LEU A 105 13.71 -17.35 2.73
N THR A 106 14.38 -16.75 1.74
CA THR A 106 13.96 -16.83 0.34
C THR A 106 14.18 -18.25 -0.20
N GLY A 107 13.07 -18.95 -0.44
CA GLY A 107 13.03 -20.21 -1.18
C GLY A 107 12.35 -20.02 -2.54
N SER A 108 12.31 -21.10 -3.34
CA SER A 108 11.51 -21.12 -4.56
C SER A 108 10.03 -21.15 -4.18
N TYR A 109 9.30 -20.08 -4.52
CA TYR A 109 7.84 -20.05 -4.36
C TYR A 109 7.18 -20.88 -5.45
N VAL A 110 6.34 -21.84 -5.06
CA VAL A 110 5.49 -22.59 -5.97
C VAL A 110 4.06 -22.53 -5.43
N PRO A 111 3.06 -22.05 -6.21
CA PRO A 111 1.69 -21.91 -5.73
C PRO A 111 1.09 -23.19 -5.15
N SER A 112 1.39 -24.36 -5.73
CA SER A 112 0.90 -25.67 -5.27
C SER A 112 1.37 -26.06 -3.87
N GLN A 113 2.40 -25.41 -3.32
CA GLN A 113 2.88 -25.70 -1.96
C GLN A 113 1.98 -25.12 -0.86
N TYR A 114 1.06 -24.22 -1.22
CA TYR A 114 0.25 -23.46 -0.28
C TYR A 114 -1.22 -23.81 -0.45
N GLU A 115 -1.67 -24.78 0.33
CA GLU A 115 -3.05 -25.23 0.32
C GLU A 115 -3.86 -24.52 1.41
N ASN A 116 -5.19 -24.45 1.22
CA ASN A 116 -6.06 -23.87 2.25
C ASN A 116 -6.30 -24.89 3.38
N PRO A 117 -5.79 -24.66 4.60
CA PRO A 117 -5.90 -25.62 5.70
C PRO A 117 -7.35 -25.84 6.16
N ARG A 118 -8.24 -24.86 5.96
CA ARG A 118 -9.67 -25.01 6.28
C ARG A 118 -10.35 -25.97 5.31
N LEU A 119 -10.04 -25.86 4.02
CA LEU A 119 -10.56 -26.78 3.02
C LEU A 119 -9.98 -28.19 3.23
N GLN A 120 -8.68 -28.30 3.50
CA GLN A 120 -8.05 -29.59 3.79
C GLN A 120 -8.68 -30.28 5.01
N SER A 121 -8.89 -29.55 6.10
CA SER A 121 -9.56 -30.09 7.28
C SER A 121 -11.02 -30.50 7.00
N PHE A 122 -11.76 -29.70 6.22
CA PHE A 122 -13.14 -30.00 5.87
C PHE A 122 -13.26 -31.26 5.02
N TYR A 123 -12.43 -31.42 3.99
CA TYR A 123 -12.44 -32.62 3.15
C TYR A 123 -11.91 -33.84 3.90
N ALA A 124 -10.90 -33.69 4.76
CA ALA A 124 -10.42 -34.77 5.62
C ALA A 124 -11.55 -35.28 6.54
N MET A 125 -12.32 -34.37 7.15
CA MET A 125 -13.50 -34.71 7.95
C MET A 125 -14.55 -35.46 7.12
N ILE A 126 -14.88 -35.01 5.91
CA ILE A 126 -15.85 -35.72 5.05
C ILE A 126 -15.37 -37.13 4.73
N VAL A 127 -14.11 -37.27 4.31
CA VAL A 127 -13.51 -38.57 3.97
C VAL A 127 -13.53 -39.50 5.18
N GLU A 128 -13.19 -38.99 6.36
CA GLU A 128 -13.25 -39.75 7.61
C GLU A 128 -14.67 -40.22 7.95
N ASN A 129 -15.69 -39.37 7.75
CA ASN A 129 -17.09 -39.77 7.98
C ASN A 129 -17.60 -40.81 6.96
N VAL A 130 -17.13 -40.75 5.72
CA VAL A 130 -17.56 -41.68 4.66
C VAL A 130 -16.85 -43.02 4.78
N VAL A 131 -15.53 -43.01 5.06
CA VAL A 131 -14.71 -44.22 5.09
C VAL A 131 -14.66 -44.86 6.48
N GLY A 132 -14.93 -44.09 7.55
CA GLY A 132 -14.86 -44.53 8.93
C GLY A 132 -13.44 -44.53 9.52
N GLU A 133 -12.44 -44.09 8.75
CA GLU A 133 -11.03 -44.02 9.15
C GLU A 133 -10.37 -42.73 8.65
N GLN A 134 -9.42 -42.21 9.42
CA GLN A 134 -8.67 -41.02 9.05
C GLN A 134 -7.50 -41.37 8.13
N ILE A 135 -7.70 -41.21 6.82
CA ILE A 135 -6.71 -41.54 5.79
C ILE A 135 -5.67 -40.42 5.61
N VAL A 136 -6.10 -39.15 5.75
CA VAL A 136 -5.25 -37.98 5.48
C VAL A 136 -5.23 -37.08 6.70
N LYS A 137 -4.03 -36.86 7.26
CA LYS A 137 -3.84 -35.87 8.30
C LYS A 137 -3.65 -34.49 7.67
N PRO A 138 -4.60 -33.55 7.81
CA PRO A 138 -4.46 -32.21 7.25
C PRO A 138 -3.24 -31.53 7.91
N THR A 139 -2.29 -31.10 7.08
CA THR A 139 -1.08 -30.41 7.52
C THR A 139 -1.14 -28.95 7.07
N ASP A 140 -0.94 -28.01 8.00
CA ASP A 140 -0.99 -26.59 7.68
C ASP A 140 0.31 -26.14 6.99
N THR A 141 0.21 -25.94 5.68
CA THR A 141 1.32 -25.48 4.84
C THR A 141 1.61 -23.99 5.00
N LEU A 142 0.68 -23.21 5.56
CA LEU A 142 0.76 -21.75 5.71
C LEU A 142 1.48 -21.29 6.98
N LEU A 143 1.87 -22.22 7.86
CA LEU A 143 2.59 -21.89 9.09
C LEU A 143 3.90 -21.14 8.78
N PRO A 144 4.17 -20.04 9.51
CA PRO A 144 5.39 -19.25 9.31
C PRO A 144 6.64 -20.01 9.76
N TYR A 145 7.81 -19.53 9.32
CA TYR A 145 9.08 -20.23 9.52
C TYR A 145 9.43 -20.51 10.99
N HIS A 146 9.04 -19.64 11.93
CA HIS A 146 9.34 -19.81 13.35
C HIS A 146 8.51 -20.91 14.01
N ALA A 147 7.36 -21.27 13.43
CA ALA A 147 6.53 -22.38 13.90
C ALA A 147 7.08 -23.74 13.46
N ARG A 148 8.04 -23.77 12.52
CA ARG A 148 8.69 -24.99 12.04
C ARG A 148 10.13 -25.05 12.56
N PRO A 149 10.47 -26.00 13.45
CA PRO A 149 11.79 -26.04 14.09
C PRO A 149 12.93 -26.12 13.06
N ASP A 150 12.74 -26.89 11.99
CA ASP A 150 13.74 -27.08 10.94
C ASP A 150 14.05 -25.77 10.19
N TRP A 151 13.03 -24.92 9.99
CA TRP A 151 13.19 -23.64 9.29
C TRP A 151 13.72 -22.55 10.22
N ALA A 152 13.27 -22.54 11.48
CA ALA A 152 13.77 -21.64 12.52
C ALA A 152 15.27 -21.82 12.75
N GLN A 153 15.76 -23.07 12.78
CA GLN A 153 17.19 -23.35 12.93
C GLN A 153 18.04 -22.79 11.78
N ARG A 154 17.49 -22.78 10.55
CA ARG A 154 18.20 -22.36 9.34
C ARG A 154 18.56 -20.87 9.32
N VAL A 155 17.77 -20.05 10.02
CA VAL A 155 17.92 -18.58 10.05
C VAL A 155 18.39 -18.06 11.41
N LYS A 156 18.63 -18.95 12.38
CA LYS A 156 18.92 -18.58 13.77
C LYS A 156 20.06 -17.57 13.89
N LYS A 157 21.14 -17.77 13.12
CA LYS A 157 22.31 -16.88 13.14
C LYS A 157 21.96 -15.48 12.66
N GLU A 158 21.27 -15.39 11.52
CA GLU A 158 20.87 -14.12 10.91
C GLU A 158 19.82 -13.39 11.77
N VAL A 159 18.93 -14.13 12.43
CA VAL A 159 17.97 -13.57 13.40
C VAL A 159 18.70 -12.95 14.59
N THR A 160 19.67 -13.66 15.19
CA THR A 160 20.46 -13.11 16.31
C THR A 160 21.20 -11.83 15.91
N GLN A 161 21.83 -11.82 14.73
CA GLN A 161 22.50 -10.63 14.20
C GLN A 161 21.53 -9.45 13.98
N LEU A 162 20.32 -9.74 13.51
CA LEU A 162 19.29 -8.73 13.29
C LEU A 162 18.77 -8.15 14.61
N ILE A 163 18.55 -9.00 15.61
CA ILE A 163 18.15 -8.57 16.96
C ILE A 163 19.22 -7.69 17.60
N GLU A 164 20.50 -8.10 17.51
CA GLU A 164 21.63 -7.34 18.05
C GLU A 164 21.81 -5.99 17.33
N HIS A 165 21.71 -5.97 16.00
CA HIS A 165 21.98 -4.79 15.18
C HIS A 165 20.89 -3.70 15.31
N PHE A 166 19.63 -4.09 15.48
CA PHE A 166 18.51 -3.16 15.70
C PHE A 166 18.10 -3.01 17.17
N HIS A 167 18.82 -3.65 18.10
CA HIS A 167 18.52 -3.65 19.54
C HIS A 167 17.07 -4.02 19.87
N LEU A 168 16.51 -5.01 19.16
CA LEU A 168 15.09 -5.35 19.24
C LEU A 168 14.65 -5.84 20.63
N ASP A 169 15.56 -6.45 21.38
CA ASP A 169 15.32 -6.89 22.77
C ASP A 169 14.94 -5.74 23.71
N GLN A 170 15.44 -4.53 23.44
CA GLN A 170 15.14 -3.34 24.23
C GLN A 170 13.76 -2.75 23.86
N LEU A 171 13.30 -2.99 22.63
CA LEU A 171 12.01 -2.53 22.14
C LEU A 171 10.85 -3.30 22.80
N GLU A 172 11.01 -4.61 23.00
CA GLU A 172 10.00 -5.43 23.69
C GLU A 172 9.77 -4.96 25.14
N GLN A 173 10.82 -4.52 25.83
CA GLN A 173 10.71 -3.98 27.19
C GLN A 173 9.95 -2.65 27.24
N SER A 174 10.03 -1.84 26.17
CA SER A 174 9.35 -0.54 26.08
C SER A 174 7.85 -0.62 25.78
N THR A 175 7.38 -1.76 25.26
CA THR A 175 5.97 -1.95 24.86
C THR A 175 5.09 -2.57 25.95
N GLN A 176 5.68 -3.02 27.07
CA GLN A 176 4.95 -3.46 28.27
C GLN A 176 4.54 -2.27 29.17
N SER A 177 3.87 -1.27 28.61
CA SER A 177 3.13 -0.29 29.43
C SER A 177 1.75 -0.86 29.81
N PRO A 178 1.32 -0.79 31.08
CA PRO A 178 0.07 -1.42 31.53
C PRO A 178 -1.15 -0.76 30.89
N GLY A 179 -2.09 -1.61 30.46
CA GLY A 179 -3.19 -1.26 29.57
C GLY A 179 -4.05 -0.08 30.01
N ARG A 180 -4.30 0.83 29.06
CA ARG A 180 -5.39 1.80 29.18
C ARG A 180 -6.71 1.08 28.90
N LYS A 181 -7.38 0.65 29.97
CA LYS A 181 -8.78 0.20 29.93
C LYS A 181 -9.62 1.22 29.16
N ARG A 182 -10.27 0.79 28.07
CA ARG A 182 -11.33 1.55 27.41
C ARG A 182 -12.49 1.67 28.40
N ALA A 183 -12.68 2.85 28.97
CA ALA A 183 -13.94 3.18 29.61
C ALA A 183 -14.99 3.33 28.50
N ALA A 184 -15.96 2.43 28.50
CA ALA A 184 -17.26 2.70 27.93
C ALA A 184 -17.97 3.67 28.87
N ASP A 185 -18.43 4.81 28.35
CA ASP A 185 -19.72 5.37 28.78
C ASP A 185 -20.30 6.26 27.69
N GLY A 186 -21.62 6.21 27.57
CA GLY A 186 -22.40 6.82 26.51
C GLY A 186 -22.90 8.23 26.83
N THR A 187 -23.57 8.77 25.80
CA THR A 187 -24.58 9.86 25.84
C THR A 187 -24.15 11.23 26.39
N THR A 188 -24.01 12.22 25.50
CA THR A 188 -25.01 13.28 25.31
C THR A 188 -24.54 14.28 24.24
N GLU A 189 -25.44 14.55 23.30
CA GLU A 189 -25.32 15.65 22.34
C GLU A 189 -25.48 17.00 23.04
N LYS A 190 -24.59 17.95 22.70
CA LYS A 190 -24.74 19.41 22.58
C LYS A 190 -23.47 20.11 23.05
N GLY A 191 -22.86 20.92 22.17
CA GLY A 191 -21.93 21.95 22.62
C GLY A 191 -20.83 22.35 21.64
N HIS A 192 -21.17 23.31 20.78
CA HIS A 192 -20.32 24.42 20.34
C HIS A 192 -18.92 24.13 19.76
N GLY A 193 -18.79 24.34 18.45
CA GLY A 193 -17.51 24.45 17.76
C GLY A 193 -16.63 25.54 18.36
N LYS A 194 -15.51 25.13 18.95
CA LYS A 194 -14.34 25.98 19.13
C LYS A 194 -13.50 25.86 17.85
N LYS A 195 -13.53 26.91 17.03
CA LYS A 195 -12.58 27.10 15.94
C LYS A 195 -11.18 27.05 16.55
N ALA A 196 -10.41 26.03 16.20
CA ALA A 196 -8.98 25.97 16.46
C ALA A 196 -8.32 27.19 15.82
N LYS A 197 -7.43 27.86 16.55
CA LYS A 197 -6.52 28.87 16.00
C LYS A 197 -5.69 28.18 14.90
N PRO A 198 -5.70 28.67 13.65
CA PRO A 198 -4.71 28.21 12.68
C PRO A 198 -3.36 28.82 13.07
N ASP A 199 -2.43 27.96 13.46
CA ASP A 199 -1.00 28.27 13.51
C ASP A 199 -0.51 28.28 12.06
N LEU A 200 -0.09 29.44 11.57
CA LEU A 200 0.38 29.60 10.19
C LEU A 200 1.85 29.19 10.14
N SER A 201 2.17 28.13 9.40
CA SER A 201 3.55 27.71 9.20
C SER A 201 4.23 28.51 8.09
N GLN A 202 5.56 28.58 8.10
CA GLN A 202 6.40 29.34 7.16
C GLN A 202 6.07 29.08 5.67
N ALA A 203 5.64 27.88 5.31
CA ALA A 203 5.25 27.52 3.94
C ALA A 203 3.91 28.16 3.54
N ASP A 204 2.96 28.26 4.47
CA ASP A 204 1.63 28.80 4.21
C ASP A 204 1.68 30.31 3.91
N ALA A 205 2.56 31.06 4.58
CA ALA A 205 2.69 32.51 4.40
C ALA A 205 3.23 32.89 3.01
N ARG A 206 4.16 32.09 2.46
CA ARG A 206 4.73 32.31 1.13
C ARG A 206 3.75 31.93 0.03
N ASP A 207 3.08 30.78 0.16
CA ASP A 207 2.09 30.32 -0.82
C ASP A 207 0.89 31.27 -0.91
N LEU A 208 0.49 31.87 0.22
CA LEU A 208 -0.57 32.89 0.27
C LEU A 208 -0.13 34.24 -0.33
N ALA A 209 1.18 34.55 -0.29
CA ALA A 209 1.76 35.72 -0.92
C ALA A 209 1.77 35.60 -2.45
N GLU A 210 2.22 34.46 -2.97
CA GLU A 210 2.24 34.18 -4.42
C GLU A 210 0.81 34.12 -5.02
N LYS A 211 -0.18 33.68 -4.24
CA LYS A 211 -1.60 33.65 -4.65
C LYS A 211 -2.32 35.00 -4.49
N GLY A 212 -1.66 36.05 -4.01
CA GLY A 212 -2.24 37.38 -3.82
C GLY A 212 -3.30 37.48 -2.70
N GLN A 213 -3.41 36.46 -1.84
CA GLN A 213 -4.47 36.37 -0.81
C GLN A 213 -4.08 36.99 0.54
N LEU A 214 -2.93 37.67 0.62
CA LEU A 214 -2.47 38.39 1.81
C LEU A 214 -3.47 39.45 2.32
N GLU A 215 -4.30 40.00 1.42
CA GLU A 215 -5.31 41.01 1.75
C GLU A 215 -6.51 40.42 2.51
N SER A 216 -6.71 39.10 2.44
CA SER A 216 -7.79 38.40 3.17
C SER A 216 -7.43 38.11 4.63
N LEU A 217 -6.14 38.15 4.99
CA LEU A 217 -5.69 37.85 6.35
C LEU A 217 -6.05 38.97 7.34
N THR A 218 -6.25 38.57 8.60
CA THR A 218 -6.50 39.52 9.69
C THR A 218 -5.21 40.24 10.08
N VAL A 219 -5.31 41.45 10.61
CA VAL A 219 -4.15 42.26 11.03
C VAL A 219 -3.29 41.53 12.07
N ALA A 220 -3.89 40.69 12.91
CA ALA A 220 -3.19 39.86 13.89
C ALA A 220 -2.31 38.79 13.24
N GLN A 221 -2.83 38.11 12.19
CA GLN A 221 -2.08 37.09 11.45
C GLN A 221 -0.92 37.70 10.65
N LEU A 222 -1.14 38.87 10.03
CA LEU A 222 -0.08 39.59 9.30
C LEU A 222 1.06 40.03 10.24
N ARG A 223 0.73 40.44 11.47
CA ARG A 223 1.75 40.81 12.47
C ARG A 223 2.56 39.61 12.96
N ALA A 224 1.89 38.49 13.23
CA ALA A 224 2.56 37.24 13.62
C ALA A 224 3.53 36.77 12.51
N ALA A 225 3.09 36.80 11.24
CA ALA A 225 3.95 36.45 10.11
C ALA A 225 5.14 37.39 9.93
N ILE A 226 4.99 38.70 10.18
CA ILE A 226 6.12 39.66 10.10
C ILE A 226 7.11 39.46 11.26
N GLU A 227 6.61 39.23 12.46
CA GLU A 227 7.44 38.99 13.65
C GLU A 227 8.28 37.72 13.49
N GLU A 228 7.69 36.67 12.93
CA GLU A 228 8.39 35.41 12.66
C GLU A 228 9.37 35.50 11.49
N GLN A 229 9.00 36.15 10.37
CA GLN A 229 9.81 36.15 9.14
C GLN A 229 10.88 37.26 9.09
N MET A 230 10.64 38.41 9.74
CA MET A 230 11.55 39.57 9.70
C MET A 230 12.18 39.89 11.05
N SER A 231 11.81 39.17 12.12
CA SER A 231 12.27 39.42 13.49
C SER A 231 12.13 40.90 13.90
N CYS A 232 11.11 41.59 13.38
CA CYS A 232 10.86 43.00 13.65
C CYS A 232 9.52 43.17 14.38
N THR A 233 9.56 43.80 15.56
CA THR A 233 8.33 44.14 16.30
C THR A 233 7.66 45.35 15.66
N VAL A 234 6.50 45.12 15.04
CA VAL A 234 5.71 46.18 14.41
C VAL A 234 4.96 47.00 15.46
N LYS A 235 5.11 48.33 15.44
CA LYS A 235 4.41 49.25 16.35
C LYS A 235 2.89 49.14 16.22
N SER A 236 2.18 49.21 17.35
CA SER A 236 0.71 49.22 17.40
C SER A 236 0.14 50.48 16.75
N GLY A 237 -0.30 50.36 15.49
CA GLY A 237 -0.94 51.47 14.75
C GLY A 237 -0.72 51.47 13.24
N THR A 238 0.16 50.60 12.73
CA THR A 238 0.38 50.42 11.28
C THR A 238 -0.87 49.93 10.57
N LYS A 239 -1.14 50.53 9.41
CA LYS A 239 -2.33 50.23 8.60
C LYS A 239 -2.16 48.87 7.94
N LYS A 240 -3.26 48.13 7.78
CA LYS A 240 -3.26 46.78 7.15
C LYS A 240 -2.55 46.77 5.78
N ALA A 241 -2.75 47.81 4.98
CA ALA A 241 -2.12 47.95 3.66
C ALA A 241 -0.57 48.02 3.73
N GLU A 242 -0.01 48.63 4.78
CA GLU A 242 1.45 48.75 4.97
C GLU A 242 2.07 47.41 5.39
N LEU A 243 1.34 46.60 6.18
CA LEU A 243 1.76 45.25 6.56
C LEU A 243 1.81 44.32 5.35
N VAL A 244 0.78 44.39 4.49
CA VAL A 244 0.72 43.61 3.25
C VAL A 244 1.84 44.04 2.29
N ALA A 245 2.11 45.35 2.16
CA ALA A 245 3.19 45.86 1.33
C ALA A 245 4.58 45.41 1.80
N MET A 246 4.81 45.34 3.12
CA MET A 246 6.07 44.83 3.67
C MET A 246 6.27 43.34 3.37
N LEU A 247 5.23 42.51 3.53
CA LEU A 247 5.29 41.08 3.21
C LEU A 247 5.49 40.84 1.70
N LYS A 248 4.76 41.57 0.84
CA LYS A 248 4.92 41.53 -0.63
C LYS A 248 6.36 41.88 -1.04
N LYS A 249 6.92 42.96 -0.49
CA LYS A 249 8.31 43.38 -0.75
C LYS A 249 9.34 42.33 -0.30
N TYR A 250 9.09 41.60 0.78
CA TYR A 250 10.00 40.57 1.27
C TYR A 250 9.96 39.29 0.45
N PHE A 251 8.78 38.88 -0.01
CA PHE A 251 8.62 37.70 -0.87
C PHE A 251 8.88 38.00 -2.36
N GLY A 252 9.08 39.28 -2.74
CA GLY A 252 9.40 39.67 -4.11
C GLY A 252 8.20 39.61 -5.06
N VAL A 253 6.98 39.75 -4.52
CA VAL A 253 5.70 39.72 -5.26
C VAL A 253 5.04 41.09 -5.24
#